data_AF-A0A9P6JMY6-F1
#
_entry.id   AF-A0A9P6JMY6-F1
#
_cell.length_a   1.000
_cell.length_b   1.000
_cell.length_c   1.000
_cell.angle_alpha   90.00
_cell.angle_beta   90.00
_cell.angle_gamma   90.00
#
_symmetry.space_group_name_H-M   'P 1'
#
loop_
_entity.id
_entity.type
_entity.pdbx_description
1 polymer ?
#
loop_
_entity_poly.entity_id
_entity_poly.type
_entity_poly.pdbx_seq_one_letter_code
_entity_poly.pdbx_strand_id
1 'polypeptide(L)'
;DKTRGAPRQSEVSSQIDTKAVVQEILNTEISLPLRKILGTSKEISHTLQEYIRPRNRPSQVTFANNPAVYSATEAQGVLIRVQLEYNGIPIIAIVDTGSQLNIVREEIANTLNMPIDI
;
A
#
# COMPACT_ATOMS: atom_id res chain seq x y z
N ASP A 1 28.22 -32.24 -58.69
CA ASP A 1 28.70 -31.48 -57.52
C ASP A 1 28.31 -30.02 -57.71
N LYS A 2 27.47 -29.44 -56.85
CA LYS A 2 26.82 -28.13 -57.10
C LYS A 2 27.31 -27.13 -56.06
N THR A 3 28.28 -26.30 -56.44
CA THR A 3 28.86 -25.23 -55.62
C THR A 3 27.79 -24.22 -55.22
N ARG A 4 27.37 -24.22 -53.96
CA ARG A 4 26.52 -23.16 -53.38
C ARG A 4 27.33 -21.86 -53.34
N GLY A 5 26.97 -20.89 -54.17
CA GLY A 5 27.54 -19.54 -54.13
C GLY A 5 27.29 -18.88 -52.77
N ALA A 6 28.27 -18.09 -52.32
CA ALA A 6 28.19 -17.37 -51.05
C ALA A 6 26.91 -16.50 -51.00
N PRO A 7 26.23 -16.42 -49.85
CA PRO A 7 25.01 -15.63 -49.73
C PRO A 7 25.31 -14.17 -50.04
N ARG A 8 24.54 -13.58 -50.97
CA ARG A 8 24.58 -12.14 -51.26
C ARG A 8 24.09 -11.41 -50.02
N GLN A 9 25.00 -10.93 -49.18
CA GLN A 9 24.66 -9.95 -48.16
C GLN A 9 24.66 -8.56 -48.80
N SER A 10 23.70 -7.73 -48.38
CA SER A 10 23.69 -6.33 -48.79
C SER A 10 24.89 -5.61 -48.18
N GLU A 11 25.51 -4.71 -48.94
CA GLU A 11 26.62 -3.87 -48.49
C GLU A 11 26.26 -3.07 -47.23
N VAL A 12 24.97 -2.71 -47.10
CA VAL A 12 24.41 -2.05 -45.91
C VAL A 12 24.45 -2.98 -44.69
N SER A 13 24.08 -4.25 -44.81
CA SER A 13 24.11 -5.19 -43.68
C SER A 13 25.53 -5.59 -43.27
N SER A 14 26.53 -5.52 -44.15
CA SER A 14 27.92 -5.84 -43.79
C SER A 14 28.64 -4.73 -43.00
N GLN A 15 28.11 -3.50 -43.04
CA GLN A 15 28.69 -2.33 -42.38
C GLN A 15 28.03 -1.98 -41.03
N ILE A 16 26.92 -2.64 -40.70
CA ILE A 16 26.11 -2.28 -39.53
C ILE A 16 26.35 -3.28 -38.40
N ASP A 17 26.79 -2.78 -37.24
CA ASP A 17 26.75 -3.56 -36.01
C ASP A 17 25.29 -3.76 -35.58
N THR A 18 24.79 -4.97 -35.76
CA THR A 18 23.41 -5.34 -35.43
C THR A 18 23.12 -5.14 -33.93
N LYS A 19 24.12 -5.33 -33.06
CA LYS A 19 23.95 -5.15 -31.61
C LYS A 19 23.80 -3.67 -31.26
N ALA A 20 24.56 -2.80 -31.92
CA ALA A 20 24.45 -1.36 -31.75
C ALA A 20 23.06 -0.85 -32.18
N VAL A 21 22.54 -1.33 -33.31
CA VAL A 21 21.20 -0.95 -33.79
C VAL A 21 20.09 -1.42 -32.84
N VAL A 22 20.18 -2.64 -32.32
CA VAL A 22 19.20 -3.12 -31.33
C VAL A 22 19.21 -2.24 -30.08
N GLN A 23 20.39 -1.83 -29.60
CA GLN A 23 20.48 -0.90 -28.47
C GLN A 23 19.85 0.45 -28.80
N GLU A 24 20.10 0.99 -29.98
CA GLU A 24 19.51 2.25 -30.43
C GLU A 24 17.97 2.18 -30.50
N ILE A 25 17.43 1.07 -31.01
CA ILE A 25 15.97 0.81 -31.01
C ILE A 25 15.42 0.75 -29.58
N LEU A 26 16.09 0.03 -28.68
CA LEU A 26 15.64 -0.09 -27.28
C LEU A 26 15.71 1.25 -26.53
N ASN A 27 16.65 2.12 -26.90
CA ASN A 27 16.82 3.46 -26.33
C ASN A 27 15.94 4.51 -27.00
N THR A 28 15.18 4.15 -28.04
CA THR A 28 14.32 5.09 -28.77
C THR A 28 13.14 5.52 -27.87
N GLU A 29 13.05 6.82 -27.58
CA GLU A 29 11.93 7.38 -26.83
C GLU A 29 10.67 7.39 -27.69
N ILE A 30 9.62 6.71 -27.22
CA ILE A 30 8.31 6.67 -27.90
C ILE A 30 7.24 7.31 -27.01
N SER A 31 6.47 8.22 -27.59
CA SER A 31 5.33 8.83 -26.91
C SER A 31 4.10 7.92 -27.01
N LEU A 32 3.64 7.41 -25.87
CA LEU A 32 2.50 6.51 -25.77
C LEU A 32 1.52 7.00 -24.70
N PRO A 33 0.19 6.97 -24.97
CA PRO A 33 -0.79 7.28 -23.95
C PRO A 33 -0.69 6.30 -22.78
N LEU A 34 -0.62 6.83 -21.55
CA LEU A 34 -0.46 6.02 -20.33
C LEU A 34 -1.52 4.91 -20.22
N ARG A 35 -2.78 5.21 -20.56
CA ARG A 35 -3.88 4.22 -20.55
C ARG A 35 -3.61 2.99 -21.42
N LYS A 36 -2.90 3.15 -22.54
CA LYS A 36 -2.55 2.03 -23.42
C LYS A 36 -1.49 1.14 -22.76
N ILE A 37 -0.50 1.75 -22.11
CA ILE A 37 0.56 1.03 -21.39
C ILE A 37 -0.03 0.23 -20.22
N LEU A 38 -0.84 0.90 -19.38
CA LEU A 38 -1.46 0.26 -18.21
C LEU A 38 -2.46 -0.84 -18.62
N GLY A 39 -3.25 -0.60 -19.67
CA GLY A 39 -4.18 -1.61 -20.20
C GLY A 39 -3.50 -2.86 -20.74
N THR A 40 -2.23 -2.77 -21.17
CA THR A 40 -1.48 -3.91 -21.72
C THR A 40 -0.75 -4.74 -20.67
N SER A 41 -0.50 -4.22 -19.47
CA SER A 41 0.25 -4.94 -18.43
C SER A 41 -0.30 -4.70 -17.02
N LYS A 42 -0.72 -5.80 -16.39
CA LYS A 42 -1.16 -5.83 -14.99
C LYS A 42 -0.03 -5.45 -14.03
N GLU A 43 1.20 -5.87 -14.32
CA GLU A 43 2.36 -5.63 -13.45
C GLU A 43 2.77 -4.16 -13.42
N ILE A 44 2.78 -3.50 -14.58
CA ILE A 44 3.04 -2.06 -14.69
C ILE A 44 1.92 -1.27 -14.00
N SER A 45 0.67 -1.69 -14.19
CA SER A 45 -0.49 -1.07 -13.52
C SER A 45 -0.39 -1.15 -12.00
N HIS A 46 -0.09 -2.33 -11.46
CA HIS A 46 0.07 -2.54 -10.03
C HIS A 46 1.23 -1.71 -9.46
N THR A 47 2.37 -1.70 -10.15
CA THR A 47 3.55 -0.95 -9.73
C THR A 47 3.25 0.55 -9.66
N LEU A 48 2.63 1.11 -10.71
CA LEU A 48 2.23 2.51 -10.71
C LEU A 48 1.22 2.80 -9.59
N GLN A 49 0.25 1.91 -9.37
CA GLN A 49 -0.74 2.05 -8.31
C GLN A 49 -0.06 2.18 -6.93
N GLU A 50 0.98 1.40 -6.65
CA GLU A 50 1.74 1.50 -5.41
C GLU A 50 2.56 2.80 -5.31
N TYR A 51 3.08 3.33 -6.43
CA TYR A 51 3.78 4.62 -6.43
C TYR A 51 2.87 5.81 -6.19
N ILE A 52 1.65 5.79 -6.73
CA ILE A 52 0.68 6.89 -6.55
C ILE A 52 -0.13 6.74 -5.25
N ARG A 53 -0.08 5.56 -4.61
CA ARG A 53 -0.81 5.28 -3.39
C ARG A 53 -0.41 6.29 -2.31
N PRO A 54 -1.37 7.04 -1.76
CA PRO A 54 -1.09 7.94 -0.65
C PRO A 54 -0.46 7.15 0.49
N ARG A 55 0.78 7.51 0.86
CA ARG A 55 1.39 7.06 2.10
C ARG A 55 0.95 8.03 3.18
N ASN A 56 0.19 7.54 4.16
CA ASN A 56 -0.08 8.31 5.37
C ASN A 56 1.27 8.63 6.01
N ARG A 57 1.71 9.89 5.90
CA ARG A 57 2.80 10.39 6.72
C ARG A 57 2.29 10.35 8.16
N PRO A 58 3.08 9.89 9.14
CA PRO A 58 2.69 10.01 10.53
C PRO A 58 2.49 11.50 10.82
N SER A 59 1.25 11.89 11.09
CA SER A 59 0.90 13.24 11.51
C SER A 59 1.74 13.55 12.75
N GLN A 60 2.58 14.58 12.68
CA GLN A 60 3.18 15.15 13.88
C GLN A 60 2.04 15.69 14.74
N VAL A 61 1.73 14.97 15.81
CA VAL A 61 0.66 15.31 16.76
C VAL A 61 1.08 16.59 17.45
N THR A 62 0.54 17.73 17.01
CA THR A 62 0.63 18.98 17.76
C THR A 62 -0.49 18.95 18.77
N PHE A 63 -0.16 18.67 20.03
CA PHE A 63 -1.12 18.68 21.13
C PHE A 63 -1.63 20.12 21.34
N ALA A 64 -2.81 20.44 20.82
CA ALA A 64 -3.55 21.63 21.20
C ALA A 64 -4.43 21.28 22.40
N ASN A 65 -4.29 22.04 23.50
CA ASN A 65 -4.99 21.87 24.78
C ASN A 65 -6.51 22.13 24.64
N ASN A 66 -7.25 21.21 24.04
CA ASN A 66 -8.72 21.20 24.06
C ASN A 66 -9.23 20.04 24.92
N PRO A 67 -10.26 20.23 25.77
CA PRO A 67 -10.73 19.22 26.71
C PRO A 67 -11.65 18.14 26.10
N ALA A 68 -11.58 17.91 24.78
CA ALA A 68 -12.23 16.77 24.13
C ALA A 68 -11.15 15.72 23.82
N VAL A 69 -10.83 14.90 24.83
CA VAL A 69 -9.75 13.91 24.78
C VAL A 69 -10.14 12.74 23.88
N TYR A 70 -9.79 12.83 22.59
CA TYR A 70 -9.62 11.68 21.72
C TYR A 70 -8.11 11.39 21.61
N SER A 71 -7.52 10.82 22.65
CA SER A 71 -6.12 10.38 22.63
C SER A 71 -6.02 9.00 21.98
N ALA A 72 -5.84 8.99 20.66
CA ALA A 72 -5.45 7.81 19.91
C ALA A 72 -3.94 7.58 20.06
N THR A 73 -3.54 6.78 21.04
CA THR A 73 -2.16 6.29 21.15
C THR A 73 -2.02 4.91 20.52
N GLU A 74 -0.99 4.80 19.67
CA GLU A 74 -0.38 3.61 19.04
C GLU A 74 -1.10 2.97 17.85
N ALA A 75 -0.46 3.11 16.68
CA ALA A 75 -0.89 2.61 15.39
C ALA A 75 -0.49 1.13 15.17
N GLN A 76 -1.40 0.23 15.54
CA GLN A 76 -1.50 -1.14 15.00
C GLN A 76 -2.94 -1.31 14.49
N GLY A 77 -3.22 -0.82 13.28
CA GLY A 77 -4.60 -0.67 12.81
C GLY A 77 -5.32 0.41 13.62
N VAL A 78 -6.01 1.35 12.97
CA VAL A 78 -6.72 2.42 13.69
C VAL A 78 -7.98 1.80 14.30
N LEU A 79 -7.84 1.19 15.48
CA LEU A 79 -8.98 0.79 16.30
C LEU A 79 -9.66 2.04 16.85
N ILE A 80 -10.98 2.07 16.81
CA ILE A 80 -11.76 3.14 17.41
C ILE A 80 -11.72 2.93 18.92
N ARG A 81 -10.92 3.75 19.63
CA ARG A 81 -10.83 3.74 21.08
C ARG A 81 -11.72 4.83 21.67
N VAL A 82 -12.51 4.48 22.66
CA VAL A 82 -13.39 5.42 23.37
C VAL A 82 -13.03 5.40 24.85
N GLN A 83 -12.83 6.60 25.42
CA GLN A 83 -12.66 6.75 26.85
C GLN A 83 -14.05 6.75 27.51
N LEU A 84 -14.28 5.77 28.38
CA LEU A 84 -15.49 5.59 29.16
C LEU A 84 -15.18 5.83 30.64
N GLU A 85 -16.22 5.95 31.44
CA GLU A 85 -16.14 6.04 32.89
C GLU A 85 -17.14 5.07 33.51
N TYR A 86 -16.70 4.31 34.51
CA TYR A 86 -17.55 3.45 35.31
C TYR A 86 -17.26 3.71 36.78
N ASN A 87 -18.27 4.13 37.55
CA ASN A 87 -18.13 4.49 38.98
C ASN A 87 -16.98 5.47 39.27
N GLY A 88 -16.77 6.48 38.43
CA GLY A 88 -15.67 7.44 38.61
C GLY A 88 -14.31 6.97 38.07
N ILE A 89 -14.22 5.73 37.59
CA ILE A 89 -12.96 5.14 37.13
C ILE A 89 -12.91 5.18 35.59
N PRO A 90 -11.90 5.82 34.99
CA PRO A 90 -11.75 5.89 33.54
C PRO A 90 -11.34 4.53 32.97
N ILE A 91 -11.99 4.12 31.88
CA ILE A 91 -11.76 2.87 31.17
C ILE A 91 -11.57 3.19 29.68
N ILE A 92 -10.65 2.47 29.01
CA ILE A 92 -10.51 2.55 27.56
C ILE A 92 -11.24 1.36 26.94
N ALA A 93 -12.26 1.64 26.15
CA ALA A 93 -12.97 0.63 25.35
C ALA A 93 -12.55 0.69 23.89
N ILE A 94 -12.72 -0.44 23.20
CA ILE A 94 -12.53 -0.56 21.75
C ILE A 94 -13.91 -0.76 21.11
N VAL A 95 -14.22 0.01 20.09
CA VAL A 95 -15.44 -0.14 19.30
C VAL A 95 -15.14 -1.06 18.12
N ASP A 96 -15.74 -2.24 18.14
CA ASP A 96 -15.71 -3.21 17.05
C ASP A 96 -17.12 -3.42 16.50
N THR A 97 -17.37 -2.97 15.27
CA THR A 97 -18.67 -3.11 14.61
C THR A 97 -18.95 -4.54 14.13
N GLY A 98 -17.95 -5.42 14.14
CA GLY A 98 -18.10 -6.84 13.79
C GLY A 98 -18.50 -7.72 14.97
N SER A 99 -18.45 -7.20 16.19
CA SER A 99 -18.78 -7.93 17.41
C SER A 99 -20.25 -7.73 17.80
N GLN A 100 -20.90 -8.79 18.29
CA GLN A 100 -22.30 -8.76 18.74
C GLN A 100 -22.45 -8.60 20.27
N LEU A 101 -21.34 -8.67 21.00
CA LEU A 101 -21.32 -8.68 22.46
C LEU A 101 -20.28 -7.71 22.99
N ASN A 102 -20.57 -7.14 24.16
CA ASN A 102 -19.60 -6.39 24.94
C ASN A 102 -18.77 -7.37 25.76
N ILE A 103 -17.46 -7.35 25.54
CA ILE A 103 -16.52 -8.22 26.24
C ILE A 103 -15.58 -7.36 27.06
N VAL A 104 -15.39 -7.74 28.32
CA VAL A 104 -14.44 -7.10 29.24
C VAL A 104 -13.45 -8.16 29.73
N ARG A 105 -12.21 -7.74 30.00
CA ARG A 105 -11.23 -8.62 30.63
C ARG A 105 -11.68 -8.95 32.04
N GLU A 106 -11.61 -10.23 32.42
CA GLU A 106 -12.03 -10.71 33.75
C GLU A 106 -11.40 -9.90 34.90
N GLU A 107 -10.10 -9.60 34.81
CA GLU A 107 -9.39 -8.79 35.80
C GLU A 107 -10.02 -7.41 36.00
N ILE A 108 -10.46 -6.76 34.92
CA ILE A 108 -11.10 -5.44 34.96
C ILE A 108 -12.51 -5.55 35.55
N ALA A 109 -13.28 -6.56 35.12
CA ALA A 109 -14.64 -6.77 35.60
C ALA A 109 -14.66 -7.06 37.12
N ASN A 110 -13.73 -7.89 37.60
CA ASN A 110 -13.58 -8.22 39.01
C ASN A 110 -13.12 -7.01 39.82
N THR A 111 -12.14 -6.24 39.32
CA THR A 111 -11.63 -5.03 40.00
C THR A 111 -12.71 -3.96 40.15
N LEU A 112 -13.60 -3.86 39.17
CA LEU A 112 -14.64 -2.84 39.12
C LEU A 112 -16.00 -3.34 39.60
N ASN A 113 -16.11 -4.61 40.02
CA ASN A 113 -17.36 -5.25 40.41
C ASN A 113 -18.47 -5.06 39.35
N MET A 114 -18.12 -5.24 38.07
CA MET A 114 -19.06 -5.05 36.97
C MET A 114 -20.13 -6.16 36.96
N PRO A 115 -21.40 -5.81 36.66
CA PRO A 115 -22.48 -6.78 36.53
C PRO A 115 -22.36 -7.49 35.17
N ILE A 116 -21.47 -8.47 35.09
CA ILE A 116 -21.27 -9.29 33.89
C ILE A 116 -21.83 -10.69 34.07
N ASP A 117 -22.35 -11.26 32.99
CA ASP A 117 -22.69 -12.67 32.92
C ASP A 117 -21.39 -13.47 32.72
N ILE A 118 -21.14 -14.45 33.60
CA ILE A 118 -19.96 -15.34 33.58
C ILE A 118 -20.28 -16.62 32.82
#